data_AF-A0A1Q2Z091-F1
#
_entry.id   AF-A0A1Q2Z091-F1
#
_cell.length_a   1.000
_cell.length_b   1.000
_cell.length_c   1.000
_cell.angle_alpha   90.00
_cell.angle_beta   90.00
_cell.angle_gamma   90.00
#
_symmetry.space_group_name_H-M   'P 1'
#
loop_
_entity.id
_entity.type
_entity.pdbx_description
1 polymer ?
#
loop_
_entity_poly.entity_id
_entity_poly.type
_entity_poly.pdbx_seq_one_letter_code
_entity_poly.pdbx_strand_id
1 'polypeptide(L)' 'MLGNEEQGVAPVTAGACAARVTLPGSGRVESLNVSVAAAVLIHSLSAR' A
#
# COMPACT_ATOMS: atom_id res chain seq x y z
N MET A 1 1.55 -7.03 -0.17
CA MET A 1 2.87 -6.58 -0.67
C MET A 1 2.87 -5.07 -0.83
N LEU A 2 4.02 -4.43 -0.64
CA LEU A 2 4.18 -2.98 -0.78
C LEU A 2 5.32 -2.72 -1.77
N GLY A 3 5.13 -1.72 -2.63
CA GLY A 3 6.10 -1.31 -3.64
C GLY A 3 7.04 -0.23 -3.13
N ASN A 4 8.13 0.01 -3.84
CA ASN A 4 8.98 1.16 -3.54
C ASN A 4 8.29 2.48 -3.98
N GLU A 5 8.81 3.62 -3.52
CA GLU A 5 8.18 4.93 -3.75
C GLU A 5 8.27 5.40 -5.21
N GLU A 6 9.29 4.98 -5.95
CA GLU A 6 9.54 5.46 -7.31
C GLU A 6 8.73 4.69 -8.36
N GLN A 7 8.76 3.36 -8.27
CA GLN A 7 8.23 2.46 -9.28
C GLN A 7 7.02 1.62 -8.79
N GLY A 8 6.75 1.63 -7.48
CA GLY A 8 5.65 0.86 -6.92
C GLY A 8 5.88 -0.67 -6.95
N VAL A 9 4.80 -1.44 -7.07
CA VAL A 9 4.85 -2.90 -7.12
C VAL A 9 4.99 -3.34 -8.57
N ALA A 10 5.98 -4.19 -8.87
CA ALA A 10 6.15 -4.76 -10.20
C ALA A 10 4.86 -5.46 -10.68
N PRO A 11 4.47 -5.33 -11.96
CA PRO A 11 3.21 -5.88 -12.46
C PRO A 11 3.04 -7.38 -12.24
N VAL A 12 4.12 -8.16 -12.41
CA VAL A 12 4.13 -9.61 -12.16
C VAL A 12 3.81 -9.93 -10.70
N THR A 13 4.37 -9.16 -9.76
CA THR A 13 4.15 -9.31 -8.33
C THR A 13 2.74 -8.88 -7.93
N ALA A 14 2.23 -7.80 -8.52
CA ALA A 14 0.86 -7.34 -8.30
C ALA A 14 -0.16 -8.36 -8.83
N GLY A 15 0.11 -8.99 -9.98
CA GLY A 15 -0.74 -10.02 -10.58
C GLY A 15 -0.78 -11.33 -9.79
N ALA A 16 0.27 -11.64 -9.03
CA ALA A 16 0.29 -12.81 -8.14
C ALA A 16 -0.48 -12.60 -6.82
N CYS A 17 -0.85 -11.36 -6.48
CA CYS A 17 -1.57 -11.07 -5.25
C CYS A 17 -3.06 -11.45 -5.39
N ALA A 18 -3.60 -12.18 -4.41
CA ALA A 18 -5.01 -12.57 -4.39
C ALA A 18 -5.99 -11.38 -4.31
N ALA A 19 -5.54 -10.25 -3.77
CA ALA A 19 -6.32 -9.02 -3.68
C ALA A 19 -5.41 -7.80 -3.78
N ARG A 20 -5.99 -6.70 -4.29
CA ARG A 20 -5.40 -5.36 -4.25
C ARG A 20 -6.27 -4.49 -3.36
N VAL A 21 -5.63 -3.76 -2.45
CA VAL A 21 -6.27 -2.82 -1.54
C VAL A 21 -5.61 -1.46 -1.68
N THR A 22 -6.37 -0.40 -1.45
CA THR A 22 -5.89 0.99 -1.47
C THR A 22 -6.18 1.65 -0.14
N LEU A 23 -5.31 2.57 0.26
CA LEU A 23 -5.57 3.48 1.37
C LEU A 23 -6.25 4.73 0.80
N PRO A 24 -7.42 5.15 1.30
CA PRO A 24 -8.06 6.37 0.84
C PRO A 24 -7.17 7.57 1.18
N GLY A 25 -6.78 8.32 0.14
CA GLY A 25 -5.96 9.52 0.28
C GLY A 25 -6.81 10.74 0.66
N SER A 26 -6.16 11.75 1.25
CA SER A 26 -6.78 13.06 1.54
C SER A 26 -6.81 14.00 0.32
N GLY A 27 -6.21 13.59 -0.80
CA GLY A 27 -6.01 14.43 -2.00
C GLY A 27 -4.94 15.53 -1.85
N ARG A 28 -4.32 15.66 -0.67
CA ARG A 28 -3.28 16.67 -0.42
C ARG A 28 -1.88 16.24 -0.86
N VAL A 29 -1.69 14.94 -1.00
CA VAL A 29 -0.44 14.29 -1.42
C VAL A 29 -0.79 13.13 -2.33
N GLU A 30 0.12 12.80 -3.25
CA GLU A 30 -0.09 11.70 -4.19
C GLU A 30 -0.02 10.34 -3.50
N SER A 31 0.90 10.18 -2.55
CA SER A 31 1.07 8.96 -1.78
C SER A 31 1.63 9.23 -0.38
N LEU A 32 1.51 8.23 0.48
CA LEU A 32 2.22 8.19 1.75
C LEU A 32 3.57 7.50 1.54
N ASN A 33 4.54 7.84 2.40
CA ASN A 33 5.74 7.05 2.53
C ASN A 33 5.41 5.56 2.77
N VAL A 34 6.20 4.67 2.15
CA VAL A 34 5.94 3.22 2.20
C VAL A 34 5.87 2.67 3.63
N SER A 35 6.70 3.18 4.55
CA SER A 35 6.69 2.73 5.95
C SER A 35 5.42 3.15 6.69
N VAL A 36 4.89 4.34 6.40
CA VAL A 36 3.63 4.85 6.96
C VAL A 36 2.45 4.06 6.41
N ALA A 37 2.43 3.81 5.09
CA ALA A 37 1.39 2.98 4.47
C ALA A 37 1.39 1.55 5.05
N ALA A 38 2.57 0.97 5.31
CA ALA A 38 2.71 -0.32 5.96
C ALA A 38 2.13 -0.32 7.38
N ALA A 39 2.47 0.69 8.19
CA ALA A 39 2.00 0.80 9.56
C ALA A 39 0.47 0.89 9.63
N VAL A 40 -0.15 1.72 8.79
CA VAL A 40 -1.62 1.85 8.70
C VAL A 40 -2.26 0.53 8.30
N LEU A 41 -1.71 -0.15 7.28
CA LEU A 41 -2.23 -1.44 6.83
C LEU A 41 -2.17 -2.48 7.95
N ILE A 42 -1.02 -2.64 8.61
CA ILE A 42 -0.84 -3.58 9.72
C ILE A 42 -1.83 -3.25 10.84
N HIS A 43 -1.94 -1.99 11.25
CA HIS A 43 -2.87 -1.58 12.29
C HIS A 43 -4.32 -1.94 11.94
N SER A 44 -4.77 -1.63 10.72
CA SER A 44 -6.14 -1.92 10.27
C SER A 44 -6.48 -3.41 10.21
N LEU A 45 -5.48 -4.26 9.96
CA LEU A 45 -5.64 -5.72 9.92
C LEU A 45 -5.57 -6.34 11.33
N SER A 46 -4.77 -5.76 12.22
CA SER A 46 -4.61 -6.22 13.60
C SER A 46 -5.70 -5.72 14.55
N ALA A 47 -6.38 -4.62 14.23
CA ALA A 47 -7.49 -4.08 15.02
C ALA A 47 -8.83 -4.79 14.75
N ARG A 48 -8.79 -5.95 14.09
CA ARG A 48 -9.94 -6.82 13.81
C ARG A 48 -10.12 -7.90 14.87
#